data_AF-A0A5D2PQC0-F1
#
_entry.id   AF-A0A5D2PQC0-F1
#
_cell.length_a   1.000
_cell.length_b   1.000
_cell.length_c   1.000
_cell.angle_alpha   90.00
_cell.angle_beta   90.00
_cell.angle_gamma   90.00
#
_symmetry.space_group_name_H-M   'P 1'
#
loop_
_entity.id
_entity.type
_entity.pdbx_description
1 polymer ?
#
loop_
_entity_poly.entity_id
_entity_poly.type
_entity_poly.pdbx_seq_one_letter_code
_entity_poly.pdbx_strand_id
1 'polypeptide(L)'
;MRIYEGDVYAIFNKRFSSFALYDGKDVENFQPYQVLLRYEARKHDAMIIAGLRKWLASSHVIDEPNFSLLKEINEVGLVNLVCKVLHICKTTDDKWMAFIWDGTDVPPISIYKKPEDEEHNPLPLHFKPLPSSGDVLHTFPTVGTILRLIFDVECMPYILQLLKVRQWFKLFCVECKVHEGLWYGVFTSYSKIQDIPNVDILILERQSNYDCRSLGNLDRMPSWSFPWPSKITEMLYL
;
A
#
# COMPACT_ATOMS: atom_id res chain seq x y z
N MET A 1 31.40 0.74 11.48
CA MET A 1 30.85 -0.49 10.88
C MET A 1 30.98 -1.62 11.89
N ARG A 2 30.12 -2.63 11.81
CA ARG A 2 30.29 -3.91 12.53
C ARG A 2 30.08 -5.05 11.56
N ILE A 3 30.75 -6.16 11.82
CA ILE A 3 30.54 -7.41 11.10
C ILE A 3 29.61 -8.26 11.96
N TYR A 4 28.52 -8.74 11.36
CA TYR A 4 27.58 -9.65 11.99
C TYR A 4 27.24 -10.75 10.98
N GLU A 5 27.41 -12.01 11.37
CA GLU A 5 27.17 -13.18 10.49
C GLU A 5 27.91 -13.12 9.13
N GLY A 6 29.06 -12.45 9.07
CA GLY A 6 29.86 -12.31 7.85
C GLY A 6 29.54 -11.06 7.02
N ASP A 7 28.42 -10.40 7.29
CA ASP A 7 28.00 -9.19 6.59
C ASP A 7 28.48 -7.91 7.28
N VAL A 8 28.80 -6.89 6.48
CA VAL A 8 29.28 -5.58 6.95
C VAL A 8 28.12 -4.61 7.10
N TYR A 9 27.81 -4.22 8.34
CA TYR A 9 26.77 -3.26 8.66
C TYR A 9 27.35 -1.88 8.95
N ALA A 10 26.83 -0.87 8.26
CA ALA A 10 27.01 0.53 8.63
C ALA A 10 26.07 0.85 9.82
N ILE A 11 26.65 1.26 10.95
CA ILE A 11 25.88 1.58 12.16
C ILE A 11 25.86 3.09 12.36
N PHE A 12 24.67 3.64 12.48
CA PHE A 12 24.47 5.04 12.82
C PHE A 12 24.62 5.27 14.33
N ASN A 13 25.51 6.18 14.72
CA ASN A 13 25.66 6.62 16.11
C ASN A 13 25.22 8.07 16.26
N LYS A 14 24.15 8.31 17.04
CA LYS A 14 23.57 9.64 17.26
C LYS A 14 24.57 10.71 17.74
N ARG A 15 25.70 10.34 18.36
CA ARG A 15 26.69 11.30 18.91
C ARG A 15 27.67 11.84 17.85
N PHE A 16 28.00 11.07 16.83
CA PHE A 16 29.07 11.42 15.88
C PHE A 16 28.79 11.05 14.43
N SER A 17 27.70 10.36 14.13
CA SER A 17 27.25 10.13 12.75
C SER A 17 26.35 11.27 12.28
N SER A 18 26.47 11.59 11.00
CA SER A 18 25.63 12.55 10.28
C SER A 18 25.12 11.89 9.00
N PHE A 19 24.02 12.41 8.43
CA PHE A 19 23.58 12.00 7.10
C PHE A 19 22.95 13.16 6.34
N ALA A 20 22.91 13.00 5.02
CA ALA A 20 22.24 13.88 4.10
C ALA A 20 21.53 13.04 3.04
N LEU A 21 20.29 13.41 2.71
CA LEU A 21 19.48 12.77 1.70
C LEU A 21 19.39 13.67 0.47
N TYR A 22 19.63 13.07 -0.69
CA TYR A 22 19.66 13.73 -1.99
C TYR A 22 18.61 13.11 -2.90
N ASP A 23 18.06 13.93 -3.79
CA ASP A 23 17.22 13.42 -4.87
C ASP A 23 18.09 12.57 -5.82
N GLY A 24 17.66 11.35 -6.12
CA GLY A 24 18.37 10.45 -7.03
C GLY A 24 18.16 10.76 -8.53
N LYS A 25 17.16 11.58 -8.86
CA LYS A 25 16.71 11.89 -10.22
C LYS A 25 16.97 13.34 -10.64
N ASP A 26 17.02 14.28 -9.71
CA ASP A 26 17.33 15.69 -10.01
C ASP A 26 18.81 15.82 -10.41
N VAL A 27 19.11 15.96 -11.69
CA VAL A 27 20.50 15.95 -12.21
C VAL A 27 21.24 17.24 -11.86
N GLU A 28 20.53 18.33 -11.61
CA GLU A 28 21.11 19.68 -11.49
C GLU A 28 21.20 20.15 -10.02
N ASN A 29 20.31 19.67 -9.15
CA ASN A 29 20.31 20.04 -7.75
C ASN A 29 21.22 19.14 -6.91
N PHE A 30 22.29 19.70 -6.34
CA PHE A 30 23.21 19.02 -5.42
C PHE A 30 22.99 19.42 -3.96
N GLN A 31 21.86 20.07 -3.66
CA GLN A 31 21.49 20.36 -2.28
C GLN A 31 20.75 19.16 -1.69
N PRO A 32 21.11 18.73 -0.47
CA PRO A 32 20.34 17.71 0.22
C PRO A 32 18.99 18.29 0.62
N TYR A 33 17.91 17.54 0.39
CA TYR A 33 16.57 17.95 0.82
C TYR A 33 16.33 17.67 2.31
N GLN A 34 17.14 16.78 2.90
CA GLN A 34 17.11 16.50 4.34
C GLN A 34 18.52 16.25 4.86
N VAL A 35 18.81 16.81 6.02
CA VAL A 35 20.12 16.71 6.67
C VAL A 35 19.92 16.47 8.16
N LEU A 36 20.67 15.53 8.73
CA LEU A 36 20.74 15.35 10.17
C LEU A 36 22.15 15.70 10.68
N LEU A 37 22.19 16.72 11.56
CA LEU A 37 23.31 17.17 12.42
C LEU A 37 24.70 17.26 11.75
N ARG A 38 25.32 18.46 11.79
CA ARG A 38 26.75 18.69 11.49
C ARG A 38 27.26 18.21 10.11
N TYR A 39 26.38 17.80 9.21
CA TYR A 39 26.76 17.52 7.85
C TYR A 39 27.05 18.83 7.12
N GLU A 40 28.26 18.94 6.59
CA GLU A 40 28.68 20.06 5.75
C GLU A 40 29.00 19.53 4.36
N ALA A 41 28.24 19.99 3.36
CA ALA A 41 28.45 19.61 1.98
C ALA A 41 29.81 20.15 1.48
N ARG A 42 30.65 19.27 0.96
CA ARG A 42 31.95 19.63 0.38
C ARG A 42 31.81 19.81 -1.13
N LYS A 43 32.67 20.64 -1.73
CA LYS A 43 32.69 20.85 -3.18
C LYS A 43 32.84 19.56 -3.98
N HIS A 44 33.57 18.57 -3.45
CA HIS A 44 33.78 17.28 -4.10
C HIS A 44 32.57 16.32 -3.98
N ASP A 45 31.65 16.56 -3.03
CA ASP A 45 30.49 15.70 -2.85
C ASP A 45 29.57 15.76 -4.09
N ALA A 46 29.49 16.91 -4.78
CA ALA A 46 28.73 17.06 -6.02
C ALA A 46 29.18 16.09 -7.13
N MET A 47 30.50 15.86 -7.28
CA MET A 47 31.02 14.91 -8.26
C MET A 47 30.66 13.47 -7.91
N ILE A 48 30.70 13.12 -6.61
CA ILE A 48 30.31 11.79 -6.13
C ILE A 48 28.81 11.57 -6.36
N ILE A 49 27.97 12.55 -6.01
CA ILE A 49 26.51 12.49 -6.20
C ILE A 49 26.18 12.36 -7.69
N ALA A 50 26.82 13.14 -8.56
CA ALA A 50 26.63 13.03 -10.01
C ALA A 50 27.01 11.64 -10.54
N GLY A 51 28.13 11.09 -10.06
CA GLY A 51 28.56 9.73 -10.36
C GLY A 51 27.54 8.68 -9.91
N LEU A 52 27.03 8.79 -8.69
CA LEU A 52 26.00 7.89 -8.13
C LEU A 52 24.68 7.98 -8.90
N ARG A 53 24.23 9.18 -9.29
CA ARG A 53 23.01 9.37 -10.11
C ARG A 53 23.16 8.75 -11.49
N LYS A 54 24.31 8.97 -12.14
CA LYS A 54 24.62 8.35 -13.43
C LYS A 54 24.65 6.82 -13.31
N TRP A 55 25.31 6.31 -12.27
CA TRP A 55 25.34 4.88 -11.99
C TRP A 55 23.93 4.34 -11.79
N LEU A 56 23.11 4.98 -10.94
CA LEU A 56 21.72 4.62 -10.67
C LEU A 56 20.86 4.58 -11.94
N ALA A 57 20.99 5.58 -12.82
CA ALA A 57 20.26 5.63 -14.08
C ALA A 57 20.67 4.54 -15.08
N SER A 58 21.92 4.09 -15.04
CA SER A 58 22.45 3.01 -15.90
C SER A 58 22.32 1.61 -15.28
N SER A 59 22.08 1.55 -13.98
CA SER A 59 22.06 0.33 -13.18
C SER A 59 20.68 -0.30 -13.26
N HIS A 60 20.62 -1.52 -13.79
CA HIS A 60 19.45 -2.41 -13.64
C HIS A 60 19.47 -3.15 -12.29
N VAL A 61 20.40 -2.81 -11.38
CA VAL A 61 20.87 -3.66 -10.27
C VAL A 61 20.21 -3.33 -8.92
N ILE A 62 19.34 -2.32 -8.85
CA ILE A 62 18.48 -2.22 -7.67
C ILE A 62 17.29 -3.13 -7.94
N ASP A 63 17.29 -4.30 -7.30
CA ASP A 63 16.10 -5.14 -7.18
C ASP A 63 14.99 -4.25 -6.61
N GLU A 64 14.14 -3.75 -7.49
CA GLU A 64 12.96 -3.03 -7.05
C GLU A 64 12.11 -4.05 -6.29
N PRO A 65 11.70 -3.77 -5.04
CA PRO A 65 10.93 -4.72 -4.27
C PRO A 65 9.72 -5.17 -5.09
N ASN A 66 9.48 -6.47 -5.17
CA ASN A 66 8.32 -6.95 -5.92
C ASN A 66 7.05 -6.43 -5.24
N PHE A 67 6.15 -5.83 -6.02
CA PHE A 67 4.89 -5.26 -5.57
C PHE A 67 3.73 -6.13 -6.04
N SER A 68 3.16 -6.88 -5.09
CA SER A 68 2.06 -7.78 -5.36
C SER A 68 0.76 -7.04 -5.66
N LEU A 69 -0.08 -7.68 -6.48
CA LEU A 69 -1.48 -7.32 -6.62
C LEU A 69 -2.28 -7.87 -5.43
N LEU A 70 -3.43 -7.24 -5.12
CA LEU A 70 -4.35 -7.76 -4.10
C LEU A 70 -4.81 -9.19 -4.41
N LYS A 71 -5.01 -9.53 -5.69
CA LYS A 71 -5.35 -10.90 -6.13
C LYS A 71 -4.28 -11.95 -5.84
N GLU A 72 -3.04 -11.53 -5.57
CA GLU A 72 -1.91 -12.43 -5.31
C GLU A 72 -1.74 -12.70 -3.81
N ILE A 73 -2.48 -12.01 -2.95
CA ILE A 73 -2.48 -12.26 -1.50
C ILE A 73 -3.16 -13.60 -1.23
N ASN A 74 -2.39 -14.65 -1.02
CA ASN A 74 -2.89 -16.00 -0.76
C ASN A 74 -2.51 -16.54 0.63
N GLU A 75 -1.62 -15.86 1.35
CA GLU A 75 -1.14 -16.24 2.66
C GLU A 75 -0.99 -15.03 3.60
N VAL A 76 -1.03 -15.30 4.90
CA VAL A 76 -0.77 -14.30 5.94
C VAL A 76 0.73 -14.04 5.97
N GLY A 77 1.14 -12.77 5.86
CA GLY A 77 2.55 -12.44 5.76
C GLY A 77 2.82 -10.97 5.41
N LEU A 78 4.07 -10.67 5.09
CA LEU A 78 4.49 -9.34 4.67
C LEU A 78 4.37 -9.20 3.16
N VAL A 79 3.72 -8.13 2.72
CA VAL A 79 3.52 -7.81 1.30
C VAL A 79 3.87 -6.37 1.01
N ASN A 80 4.46 -6.12 -0.17
CA ASN A 80 4.58 -4.77 -0.71
C ASN A 80 3.43 -4.55 -1.70
N LEU A 81 2.74 -3.41 -1.58
CA LEU A 81 1.56 -3.11 -2.37
C LEU A 81 1.70 -1.77 -3.08
N VAL A 82 1.12 -1.67 -4.28
CA VAL A 82 0.84 -0.38 -4.93
C VAL A 82 -0.66 -0.23 -5.03
N CYS A 83 -1.22 0.65 -4.21
CA CYS A 83 -2.68 0.82 -4.13
C CYS A 83 -3.06 2.29 -4.14
N LYS A 84 -4.26 2.56 -4.66
CA LYS A 84 -4.92 3.84 -4.59
C LYS A 84 -5.64 3.97 -3.26
N VAL A 85 -5.47 5.10 -2.58
CA VAL A 85 -6.18 5.40 -1.35
C VAL A 85 -7.58 5.90 -1.71
N LEU A 86 -8.61 5.16 -1.35
CA LEU A 86 -10.00 5.52 -1.63
C LEU A 86 -10.59 6.43 -0.55
N HIS A 87 -10.25 6.14 0.71
CA HIS A 87 -10.74 6.89 1.86
C HIS A 87 -9.90 6.64 3.10
N ILE A 88 -9.96 7.56 4.06
CA ILE A 88 -9.26 7.48 5.34
C ILE A 88 -10.25 7.90 6.43
N CYS A 89 -10.37 7.11 7.49
CA CYS A 89 -11.20 7.43 8.64
C CYS A 89 -10.57 6.97 9.95
N LYS A 90 -11.07 7.49 11.07
CA LYS A 90 -10.72 7.02 12.41
C LYS A 90 -11.64 5.88 12.81
N THR A 91 -11.10 4.88 13.48
CA THR A 91 -11.84 3.73 14.00
C THR A 91 -12.49 4.04 15.35
N THR A 92 -13.39 3.17 15.81
CA THR A 92 -14.01 3.28 17.14
C THR A 92 -13.00 3.13 18.28
N ASP A 93 -11.89 2.45 18.00
CA ASP A 93 -10.80 2.19 18.94
C ASP A 93 -9.69 3.25 18.83
N ASP A 94 -10.02 4.41 18.27
CA ASP A 94 -9.13 5.55 18.06
C ASP A 94 -7.95 5.31 17.10
N LYS A 95 -7.90 4.16 16.42
CA LYS A 95 -6.89 3.87 15.39
C LYS A 95 -7.28 4.51 14.05
N TRP A 96 -6.32 4.67 13.15
CA TRP A 96 -6.61 5.14 11.79
C TRP A 96 -6.76 3.95 10.84
N MET A 97 -7.65 4.09 9.86
CA MET A 97 -7.88 3.11 8.81
C MET A 97 -7.90 3.79 7.44
N ALA A 98 -7.22 3.21 6.47
CA ALA A 98 -7.33 3.57 5.06
C ALA A 98 -8.01 2.44 4.27
N PHE A 99 -8.88 2.83 3.35
CA PHE A 99 -9.45 1.95 2.35
C PHE A 99 -8.60 2.06 1.10
N ILE A 100 -7.98 0.95 0.68
CA ILE A 100 -7.04 0.95 -0.44
C ILE A 100 -7.44 -0.11 -1.48
N TRP A 101 -7.13 0.16 -2.75
CA TRP A 101 -7.45 -0.75 -3.83
C TRP A 101 -6.52 -0.58 -5.03
N ASP A 102 -6.20 -1.67 -5.72
CA ASP A 102 -5.34 -1.69 -6.91
C ASP A 102 -6.07 -2.09 -8.21
N GLY A 103 -7.40 -2.24 -8.14
CA GLY A 103 -8.22 -2.71 -9.26
C GLY A 103 -8.50 -4.22 -9.27
N THR A 104 -7.92 -4.99 -8.34
CA THR A 104 -8.07 -6.45 -8.28
C THR A 104 -8.77 -6.94 -7.00
N ASP A 105 -9.22 -8.19 -7.00
CA ASP A 105 -9.92 -8.81 -5.86
C ASP A 105 -8.98 -9.71 -5.08
N VAL A 106 -8.94 -9.57 -3.75
CA VAL A 106 -8.26 -10.54 -2.89
C VAL A 106 -8.98 -11.89 -3.01
N PRO A 107 -8.26 -13.02 -3.11
CA PRO A 107 -8.91 -14.33 -3.25
C PRO A 107 -9.77 -14.66 -2.03
N PRO A 108 -10.84 -15.46 -2.24
CA PRO A 108 -11.69 -15.91 -1.16
C PRO A 108 -10.88 -16.76 -0.18
N ILE A 109 -11.22 -16.65 1.10
CA ILE A 109 -10.62 -17.46 2.15
C ILE A 109 -11.66 -18.37 2.80
N SER A 110 -11.25 -19.58 3.13
CA SER A 110 -12.11 -20.55 3.80
C SER A 110 -12.54 -20.03 5.17
N ILE A 111 -13.84 -20.05 5.40
CA ILE A 111 -14.44 -19.76 6.70
C ILE A 111 -14.58 -21.10 7.41
N TYR A 112 -13.85 -21.29 8.51
CA TYR A 112 -13.83 -22.56 9.25
C TYR A 112 -14.83 -22.61 10.42
N LYS A 113 -15.68 -21.59 10.55
CA LYS A 113 -16.68 -21.47 11.63
C LYS A 113 -17.85 -22.40 11.33
N LYS A 114 -18.35 -23.14 12.33
CA LYS A 114 -19.53 -23.99 12.12
C LYS A 114 -20.77 -23.10 12.02
N PRO A 115 -21.76 -23.45 11.19
CA PRO A 115 -23.02 -22.68 11.11
C PRO A 115 -23.72 -22.53 12.45
N GLU A 116 -23.62 -23.56 13.31
CA GLU A 116 -24.16 -23.56 14.69
C GLU A 116 -23.56 -22.46 15.57
N ASP A 117 -22.30 -22.09 15.32
CA ASP A 117 -21.60 -21.04 16.08
C ASP A 117 -22.06 -19.63 15.66
N GLU A 118 -22.70 -19.47 14.50
CA GLU A 118 -23.20 -18.17 14.04
C GLU A 118 -24.40 -17.65 14.85
N GLU A 119 -25.20 -18.56 15.43
CA GLU A 119 -26.34 -18.18 16.27
C GLU A 119 -25.90 -17.40 17.52
N HIS A 120 -24.73 -17.75 18.06
CA HIS A 120 -24.18 -17.17 19.28
C HIS A 120 -23.05 -16.16 19.01
N ASN A 121 -22.35 -16.31 17.89
CA ASN A 121 -21.21 -15.48 17.50
C ASN A 121 -21.22 -15.23 15.98
N PRO A 122 -22.12 -14.37 15.48
CA PRO A 122 -22.27 -14.13 14.05
C PRO A 122 -20.98 -13.57 13.45
N LEU A 123 -20.65 -14.04 12.24
CA LEU A 123 -19.51 -13.51 11.49
C LEU A 123 -19.74 -12.03 11.19
N PRO A 124 -18.76 -11.15 11.49
CA PRO A 124 -18.87 -9.75 11.11
C PRO A 124 -18.90 -9.63 9.59
N LEU A 125 -20.03 -9.19 9.04
CA LEU A 125 -20.17 -8.85 7.61
C LEU A 125 -19.17 -7.77 7.18
N HIS A 126 -18.73 -6.94 8.13
CA HIS A 126 -17.77 -5.87 7.93
C HIS A 126 -16.83 -5.74 9.12
N PHE A 127 -15.57 -5.42 8.84
CA PHE A 127 -14.65 -4.90 9.83
C PHE A 127 -15.20 -3.58 10.38
N LYS A 128 -15.35 -3.46 11.70
CA LYS A 128 -15.75 -2.18 12.31
C LYS A 128 -14.56 -1.23 12.36
N PRO A 129 -14.76 0.08 12.07
CA PRO A 129 -15.99 0.72 11.62
C PRO A 129 -16.05 0.95 10.11
N LEU A 130 -17.28 1.08 9.62
CA LEU A 130 -17.62 1.59 8.30
C LEU A 130 -17.48 3.13 8.30
N PRO A 131 -17.15 3.78 7.16
CA PRO A 131 -17.29 5.23 7.02
C PRO A 131 -18.67 5.69 7.51
N SER A 132 -18.69 6.76 8.31
CA SER A 132 -19.91 7.23 9.00
C SER A 132 -20.95 7.85 8.07
N SER A 133 -20.61 8.12 6.81
CA SER A 133 -21.52 8.70 5.81
C SER A 133 -21.70 7.76 4.62
N GLY A 134 -22.97 7.52 4.26
CA GLY A 134 -23.35 6.79 3.05
C GLY A 134 -22.78 7.44 1.78
N ASP A 135 -22.66 8.77 1.75
CA ASP A 135 -22.10 9.49 0.61
C ASP A 135 -20.66 9.07 0.31
N VAL A 136 -19.87 8.75 1.34
CA VAL A 136 -18.49 8.25 1.18
C VAL A 136 -18.50 6.85 0.58
N LEU A 137 -19.38 5.98 1.05
CA LEU A 137 -19.53 4.62 0.52
C LEU A 137 -19.96 4.62 -0.94
N HIS A 138 -20.80 5.58 -1.35
CA HIS A 138 -21.18 5.75 -2.75
C HIS A 138 -20.03 6.22 -3.65
N THR A 139 -18.93 6.73 -3.08
CA THR A 139 -17.71 7.02 -3.86
C THR A 139 -16.81 5.82 -4.06
N PHE A 140 -17.05 4.72 -3.34
CA PHE A 140 -16.22 3.54 -3.46
C PHE A 140 -16.55 2.82 -4.77
N PRO A 141 -15.55 2.16 -5.38
CA PRO A 141 -15.80 1.19 -6.42
C PRO A 141 -16.89 0.22 -5.97
N THR A 142 -17.92 0.05 -6.79
CA THR A 142 -19.01 -0.90 -6.51
C THR A 142 -18.62 -2.35 -6.80
N VAL A 143 -17.34 -2.57 -7.13
CA VAL A 143 -16.73 -3.80 -7.62
C VAL A 143 -15.34 -3.90 -6.99
N GLY A 144 -14.83 -5.12 -6.83
CA GLY A 144 -13.48 -5.28 -6.28
C GLY A 144 -13.45 -5.48 -4.76
N THR A 145 -12.34 -6.00 -4.27
CA THR A 145 -12.08 -6.13 -2.84
C THR A 145 -11.32 -4.91 -2.36
N ILE A 146 -11.99 -4.10 -1.55
CA ILE A 146 -11.36 -2.94 -0.92
C ILE A 146 -10.65 -3.43 0.34
N LEU A 147 -9.31 -3.42 0.30
CA LEU A 147 -8.50 -3.82 1.44
C LEU A 147 -8.53 -2.70 2.49
N ARG A 148 -8.78 -3.09 3.74
CA ARG A 148 -8.74 -2.18 4.90
C ARG A 148 -7.34 -2.23 5.49
N LEU A 149 -6.64 -1.12 5.49
CA LEU A 149 -5.32 -0.96 6.08
C LEU A 149 -5.46 -0.25 7.43
N ILE A 150 -5.20 -0.97 8.52
CA ILE A 150 -5.19 -0.42 9.88
C ILE A 150 -3.79 0.09 10.19
N PHE A 151 -3.70 1.30 10.71
CA PHE A 151 -2.43 1.84 11.14
C PHE A 151 -2.22 1.65 12.64
N ASP A 152 -1.18 0.90 12.97
CA ASP A 152 -0.79 0.55 14.34
C ASP A 152 0.57 1.17 14.66
N VAL A 153 0.64 2.51 14.53
CA VAL A 153 1.86 3.29 14.73
C VAL A 153 1.57 4.62 15.40
N GLU A 154 2.52 5.13 16.18
CA GLU A 154 2.39 6.42 16.87
C GLU A 154 2.58 7.63 15.94
N CYS A 155 3.26 7.45 14.81
CA CYS A 155 3.61 8.53 13.87
C CYS A 155 2.49 8.90 12.88
N MET A 156 1.24 8.53 13.18
CA MET A 156 0.09 8.76 12.29
C MET A 156 -0.11 10.20 11.80
N PRO A 157 0.08 11.26 12.61
CA PRO A 157 -0.10 12.62 12.12
C PRO A 157 0.76 12.95 10.90
N TYR A 158 1.98 12.42 10.82
CA TYR A 158 2.87 12.63 9.67
C TYR A 158 2.46 11.77 8.47
N ILE A 159 2.06 10.52 8.70
CA ILE A 159 1.60 9.62 7.64
C ILE A 159 0.33 10.16 6.98
N LEU A 160 -0.60 10.73 7.74
CA LEU A 160 -1.82 11.34 7.22
C LEU A 160 -1.56 12.59 6.37
N GLN A 161 -0.48 13.34 6.64
CA GLN A 161 -0.09 14.47 5.79
C GLN A 161 0.42 14.01 4.42
N LEU A 162 0.99 12.81 4.34
CA LEU A 162 1.49 12.21 3.11
C LEU A 162 0.38 11.51 2.32
N LEU A 163 -0.48 10.74 3.01
CA LEU A 163 -1.58 9.99 2.41
C LEU A 163 -2.67 10.92 1.87
N LYS A 164 -2.78 10.97 0.56
CA LYS A 164 -3.81 11.75 -0.13
C LYS A 164 -4.84 10.83 -0.76
N VAL A 165 -6.11 11.11 -0.48
CA VAL A 165 -7.23 10.40 -1.09
C VAL A 165 -7.16 10.55 -2.62
N ARG A 166 -7.48 9.47 -3.33
CA ARG A 166 -7.39 9.28 -4.79
C ARG A 166 -5.97 9.26 -5.38
N GLN A 167 -4.93 9.20 -4.55
CA GLN A 167 -3.55 9.04 -5.02
C GLN A 167 -3.03 7.61 -4.81
N TRP A 168 -2.04 7.25 -5.63
CA TRP A 168 -1.35 5.97 -5.59
C TRP A 168 -0.15 6.03 -4.65
N PHE A 169 0.05 5.00 -3.84
CA PHE A 169 1.18 4.90 -2.93
C PHE A 169 1.81 3.52 -2.98
N LYS A 170 3.15 3.51 -2.82
CA LYS A 170 3.95 2.30 -2.60
C LYS A 170 3.96 2.06 -1.10
N LEU A 171 3.41 0.93 -0.68
CA LEU A 171 3.37 0.47 0.69
C LEU A 171 4.34 -0.70 0.81
N PHE A 172 5.29 -0.61 1.73
CA PHE A 172 6.30 -1.65 1.95
C PHE A 172 6.05 -2.37 3.26
N CYS A 173 6.27 -3.68 3.25
CA CYS A 173 6.17 -4.55 4.42
C CYS A 173 4.84 -4.34 5.18
N VAL A 174 3.73 -4.32 4.45
CA VAL A 174 2.38 -4.35 5.05
C VAL A 174 2.13 -5.75 5.55
N GLU A 175 1.69 -5.89 6.79
CA GLU A 175 1.36 -7.20 7.35
C GLU A 175 -0.09 -7.55 6.97
N CYS A 176 -0.26 -8.50 6.06
CA CYS A 176 -1.56 -8.96 5.63
C CYS A 176 -2.07 -10.07 6.57
N LYS A 177 -3.28 -9.89 7.09
CA LYS A 177 -3.91 -10.78 8.08
C LYS A 177 -5.34 -11.10 7.68
N VAL A 178 -5.88 -12.10 8.36
CA VAL A 178 -7.25 -12.58 8.20
C VAL A 178 -7.95 -12.48 9.54
N HIS A 179 -9.17 -11.96 9.55
CA HIS A 179 -10.04 -11.95 10.71
C HIS A 179 -11.45 -12.33 10.27
N GLU A 180 -11.98 -13.42 10.82
CA GLU A 180 -13.34 -13.90 10.53
C GLU A 180 -13.66 -13.98 9.03
N GLY A 181 -12.71 -14.47 8.22
CA GLY A 181 -12.88 -14.62 6.78
C GLY A 181 -12.63 -13.35 5.95
N LEU A 182 -12.21 -12.25 6.57
CA LEU A 182 -11.88 -11.00 5.89
C LEU A 182 -10.37 -10.71 5.90
N TRP A 183 -9.83 -10.43 4.73
CA TRP A 183 -8.47 -9.92 4.59
C TRP A 183 -8.39 -8.45 5.00
N TYR A 184 -7.32 -8.11 5.72
CA TYR A 184 -6.97 -6.74 6.09
C TYR A 184 -5.45 -6.58 6.20
N GLY A 185 -4.98 -5.36 6.03
CA GLY A 185 -3.57 -5.00 6.21
C GLY A 185 -3.35 -4.32 7.56
N VAL A 186 -2.17 -4.50 8.12
CA VAL A 186 -1.67 -3.75 9.27
C VAL A 186 -0.40 -3.02 8.87
N PHE A 187 -0.41 -1.69 9.03
CA PHE A 187 0.74 -0.84 8.87
C PHE A 187 1.41 -0.66 10.23
N THR A 188 2.64 -1.14 10.36
CA THR A 188 3.37 -1.20 11.63
C THR A 188 4.62 -0.31 11.60
N SER A 189 5.41 -0.33 12.67
CA SER A 189 6.61 0.51 12.83
C SER A 189 7.74 0.20 11.84
N TYR A 190 7.74 -0.98 11.22
CA TYR A 190 8.69 -1.35 10.17
C TYR A 190 8.12 -1.17 8.75
N SER A 191 6.81 -0.96 8.62
CA SER A 191 6.18 -0.64 7.33
C SER A 191 6.61 0.75 6.86
N LYS A 192 6.69 0.93 5.54
CA LYS A 192 7.05 2.23 4.94
C LYS A 192 6.04 2.62 3.89
N ILE A 193 5.88 3.93 3.72
CA ILE A 193 5.08 4.50 2.64
C ILE A 193 5.96 5.39 1.78
N GLN A 194 5.75 5.31 0.47
CA GLN A 194 6.39 6.17 -0.50
C GLN A 194 5.32 6.76 -1.42
N ASP A 195 5.31 8.09 -1.49
CA ASP A 195 4.60 8.82 -2.54
C ASP A 195 5.29 8.57 -3.89
N ILE A 196 4.50 8.41 -4.93
CA ILE A 196 4.99 8.02 -6.24
C ILE A 196 4.59 9.09 -7.25
N PRO A 197 5.51 9.59 -8.09
CA PRO A 197 5.15 10.45 -9.21
C PRO A 197 4.32 9.68 -10.25
N ASN A 198 3.33 10.33 -10.87
CA ASN A 198 2.38 9.76 -11.84
C ASN A 198 2.99 9.08 -13.10
N VAL A 199 4.31 9.15 -13.30
CA VAL A 199 5.01 8.64 -14.50
C VAL A 199 5.66 7.26 -14.27
N ASP A 200 5.42 6.64 -13.11
CA ASP A 200 5.90 5.29 -12.82
C ASP A 200 5.14 4.25 -13.66
N ILE A 201 5.86 3.39 -14.40
CA ILE A 201 5.28 2.35 -15.26
C ILE A 201 4.36 1.43 -14.46
N LEU A 202 4.73 1.10 -13.23
CA LEU A 202 3.92 0.25 -12.35
C LEU A 202 2.58 0.92 -12.04
N ILE A 203 2.54 2.25 -11.86
CA ILE A 203 1.27 2.97 -11.67
C ILE A 203 0.43 2.91 -12.93
N LEU A 204 1.02 3.09 -14.11
CA LEU A 204 0.26 3.04 -15.36
C LEU A 204 -0.44 1.69 -15.52
N GLU A 205 0.24 0.59 -15.19
CA GLU A 205 -0.36 -0.74 -15.16
C GLU A 205 -1.49 -0.86 -14.12
N ARG A 206 -1.26 -0.42 -12.88
CA ARG A 206 -2.27 -0.46 -11.81
C ARG A 206 -3.48 0.44 -12.10
N GLN A 207 -3.26 1.60 -12.68
CA GLN A 207 -4.28 2.53 -13.11
C GLN A 207 -5.11 1.93 -14.25
N SER A 208 -4.47 1.26 -15.21
CA SER A 208 -5.19 0.51 -16.25
C SER A 208 -6.10 -0.57 -15.65
N ASN A 209 -5.60 -1.37 -14.69
CA ASN A 209 -6.42 -2.38 -14.00
C ASN A 209 -7.60 -1.75 -13.27
N TYR A 210 -7.36 -0.67 -12.53
CA TYR A 210 -8.39 0.10 -11.83
C TYR A 210 -9.46 0.63 -12.79
N ASP A 211 -9.06 1.22 -13.93
CA ASP A 211 -9.99 1.81 -14.90
C ASP A 211 -10.79 0.73 -15.63
N CYS A 212 -10.14 -0.35 -16.09
CA CYS A 212 -10.82 -1.49 -16.68
C CYS A 212 -11.89 -2.07 -15.76
N ARG A 213 -11.60 -2.12 -14.45
CA ARG A 213 -12.52 -2.66 -13.45
C ARG A 213 -13.64 -1.69 -13.12
N SER A 214 -13.34 -0.40 -12.97
CA SER A 214 -14.32 0.62 -12.57
C SER A 214 -15.26 1.06 -13.70
N LEU A 215 -14.80 1.05 -14.95
CA LEU A 215 -15.57 1.42 -16.15
C LEU A 215 -16.17 0.21 -16.87
N GLY A 216 -15.76 -1.00 -16.51
CA GLY A 216 -16.19 -2.21 -17.19
C GLY A 216 -17.67 -2.53 -16.93
N ASN A 217 -18.36 -3.01 -17.98
CA ASN A 217 -19.72 -3.58 -17.90
C ASN A 217 -19.77 -4.94 -17.16
N LEU A 218 -18.70 -5.28 -16.42
CA LEU A 218 -18.49 -6.57 -15.78
C LEU A 218 -19.27 -6.59 -14.45
N ASP A 219 -20.60 -6.62 -14.55
CA ASP A 219 -21.64 -6.65 -13.50
C ASP A 219 -21.14 -6.96 -12.08
N ARG A 220 -20.62 -5.96 -11.35
CA ARG A 220 -20.26 -5.99 -9.91
C ARG A 220 -19.66 -7.27 -9.29
N MET A 221 -19.20 -8.21 -10.10
CA MET A 221 -18.91 -9.57 -9.68
C MET A 221 -17.42 -9.69 -9.39
N PRO A 222 -17.02 -10.33 -8.27
CA PRO A 222 -15.62 -10.53 -7.94
C PRO A 222 -14.87 -11.29 -9.05
N SER A 223 -13.59 -10.97 -9.29
CA SER A 223 -12.86 -11.51 -10.44
C SER A 223 -12.65 -13.03 -10.34
N TRP A 224 -12.69 -13.58 -9.13
CA TRP A 224 -12.59 -15.02 -8.85
C TRP A 224 -13.86 -15.81 -9.15
N SER A 225 -14.98 -15.16 -9.46
CA SER A 225 -16.27 -15.83 -9.75
C SER A 225 -16.36 -16.40 -11.17
N PHE A 226 -15.25 -16.53 -11.89
CA PHE A 226 -15.23 -17.04 -13.27
C PHE A 226 -15.16 -18.58 -13.32
N PRO A 227 -15.96 -19.27 -14.15
CA PRO A 227 -16.97 -18.72 -15.06
C PRO A 227 -18.17 -18.17 -14.30
N TRP A 228 -18.67 -17.05 -14.78
CA TRP A 228 -19.72 -16.30 -14.10
C TRP A 228 -21.03 -17.09 -14.03
N PRO A 229 -21.72 -17.11 -12.87
CA PRO A 229 -23.10 -17.56 -12.81
C PRO A 229 -23.95 -16.87 -13.89
N SER A 230 -24.82 -17.64 -14.53
CA SER A 230 -25.78 -17.11 -15.49
C SER A 230 -26.65 -16.02 -14.84
N LYS A 231 -26.98 -14.96 -15.58
CA LYS A 231 -27.94 -13.96 -15.13
C LYS A 231 -29.33 -14.63 -15.03
N ILE A 232 -29.73 -14.99 -13.82
CA ILE A 232 -31.03 -15.68 -13.59
C ILE A 232 -32.21 -14.68 -13.68
N THR A 233 -31.96 -13.37 -13.61
CA THR A 233 -32.98 -12.32 -13.69
C THR A 233 -32.54 -11.16 -14.59
N GLU A 234 -32.78 -11.28 -15.90
CA GLU A 234 -33.00 -10.09 -16.74
C GLU A 234 -34.45 -9.64 -16.53
N MET A 235 -34.66 -8.62 -15.70
CA MET A 235 -35.93 -7.92 -15.66
C MET A 235 -36.03 -7.07 -16.92
N LEU A 236 -36.78 -7.56 -17.91
CA LEU A 236 -37.23 -6.77 -19.05
C LEU A 236 -38.09 -5.61 -18.50
N TYR A 237 -37.51 -4.41 -18.48
CA TYR A 237 -38.30 -3.19 -18.33
C TYR A 237 -39.05 -2.98 -19.65
N LEU A 238 -40.36 -3.24 -19.65
CA LEU A 238 -41.32 -2.80 -20.67
C LEU A 238 -41.73 -1.35 -20.42
#